data_AF-A0A0B1NXT5-F1
#
_entry.id   AF-A0A0B1NXT5-F1
#
_cell.length_a   1.000
_cell.length_b   1.000
_cell.length_c   1.000
_cell.angle_alpha   90.00
_cell.angle_beta   90.00
_cell.angle_gamma   90.00
#
_symmetry.space_group_name_H-M   'P 1'
#
loop_
_entity.id
_entity.type
_entity.pdbx_description
1 polymer ?
#
loop_
_entity_poly.entity_id
_entity_poly.type
_entity_poly.pdbx_seq_one_letter_code
_entity_poly.pdbx_strand_id
1 'polypeptide(L)'
;MQLSYLISFLACTTRLSIAYPHGLENRAGNQPSNDAVTRAVDNFARDADTVSAALNNLPTLTDKNEISTTARRAFDAESDEDNQRSVLAAAAGGAGDRSNSLIMRFTPAVLDGLDAIARAGTIDAILQNLPAVERARNPNILPSITQLSNAALDALGINNKQAKNFPPTTGTSKLAQIGGNGGNGGNNNNNNNNDGGRDNNNNDGGRDNNNNNDGGRNNNNDNRNGRN
;
A
#
# COMPACT_ATOMS: atom_id res chain seq x y z
N MET A 1 -21.30 34.26 -63.71
CA MET A 1 -20.93 33.04 -62.96
C MET A 1 -21.45 33.20 -61.54
N GLN A 2 -22.39 32.34 -61.12
CA GLN A 2 -23.04 32.42 -59.80
C GLN A 2 -22.10 31.84 -58.73
N LEU A 3 -21.81 32.62 -57.68
CA LEU A 3 -21.12 32.14 -56.49
C LEU A 3 -22.16 31.60 -55.50
N SER A 4 -22.10 30.30 -55.26
CA SER A 4 -22.92 29.57 -54.29
C SER A 4 -22.44 29.83 -52.86
N TYR A 5 -23.35 30.28 -52.00
CA TYR A 5 -23.16 30.34 -50.55
C TYR A 5 -23.34 28.94 -49.96
N LEU A 6 -22.31 28.43 -49.28
CA LEU A 6 -22.36 27.18 -48.53
C LEU A 6 -22.37 27.53 -47.04
N ILE A 7 -23.56 27.45 -46.46
CA ILE A 7 -23.83 27.65 -45.03
C ILE A 7 -23.40 26.36 -44.31
N SER A 8 -22.26 26.39 -43.62
CA SER A 8 -21.86 25.31 -42.71
C SER A 8 -22.55 25.50 -41.35
N PHE A 9 -23.44 24.56 -41.02
CA PHE A 9 -24.02 24.45 -39.68
C PHE A 9 -22.96 23.97 -38.68
N LEU A 10 -22.61 24.86 -37.75
CA LEU A 10 -21.82 24.57 -36.57
C LEU A 10 -22.70 23.82 -35.56
N ALA A 11 -22.63 22.49 -35.55
CA ALA A 11 -23.25 21.67 -34.51
C ALA A 11 -22.40 21.75 -33.23
N CYS A 12 -22.70 22.75 -32.39
CA CYS A 12 -22.22 22.82 -31.02
C CYS A 12 -22.94 21.77 -30.19
N THR A 13 -22.34 20.59 -30.01
CA THR A 13 -22.80 19.61 -29.03
C THR A 13 -22.30 20.03 -27.65
N THR A 14 -23.00 20.96 -27.02
CA THR A 14 -22.88 21.15 -25.57
C THR A 14 -23.28 19.84 -24.91
N ARG A 15 -22.32 19.08 -24.41
CA ARG A 15 -22.59 18.07 -23.39
C ARG A 15 -23.12 18.82 -22.18
N LEU A 16 -24.43 18.73 -21.99
CA LEU A 16 -25.08 19.11 -20.75
C LEU A 16 -24.62 18.10 -19.70
N SER A 17 -23.50 18.40 -19.05
CA SER A 17 -23.17 17.78 -17.77
C SER A 17 -24.25 18.23 -16.80
N ILE A 18 -25.20 17.34 -16.52
CA ILE A 18 -26.10 17.49 -15.38
C ILE A 18 -25.20 17.40 -14.16
N ALA A 19 -24.76 18.56 -13.68
CA ALA A 19 -24.24 18.70 -12.34
C ALA A 19 -25.38 18.36 -11.40
N TYR A 20 -25.39 17.11 -10.91
CA TYR A 20 -26.23 16.77 -9.78
C TYR A 20 -25.76 17.65 -8.62
N PRO A 21 -26.65 18.43 -7.99
CA PRO A 21 -26.29 19.14 -6.78
C PRO A 21 -25.94 18.10 -5.71
N HIS A 22 -24.65 17.86 -5.49
CA HIS A 22 -24.11 17.25 -4.28
C HIS A 22 -24.29 18.26 -3.15
N GLY A 23 -25.53 18.36 -2.68
CA GLY A 23 -25.97 19.25 -1.63
C GLY A 23 -27.16 18.63 -0.93
N LEU A 24 -26.94 17.49 -0.27
CA LEU A 24 -27.80 17.04 0.82
C LEU A 24 -26.93 16.85 2.06
N GLU A 25 -26.67 17.99 2.66
CA GLU A 25 -26.58 18.15 4.10
C GLU A 25 -27.73 17.41 4.79
N ASN A 26 -27.43 16.32 5.49
CA ASN A 26 -27.95 16.11 6.84
C ASN A 26 -27.15 15.04 7.59
N ARG A 27 -26.70 15.45 8.79
CA ARG A 27 -26.12 14.62 9.83
C ARG A 27 -27.20 13.67 10.37
N ALA A 28 -26.78 12.44 10.69
CA ALA A 28 -27.54 11.34 11.30
C ALA A 28 -28.47 10.53 10.35
N GLY A 29 -28.08 9.28 10.06
CA GLY A 29 -29.04 8.16 9.92
C GLY A 29 -29.33 7.59 8.53
N ASN A 30 -28.86 8.16 7.42
CA ASN A 30 -29.16 7.59 6.09
C ASN A 30 -28.03 6.70 5.57
N GLN A 31 -28.23 5.39 5.71
CA GLN A 31 -27.43 4.35 5.08
C GLN A 31 -27.41 4.57 3.55
N PRO A 32 -26.26 4.39 2.87
CA PRO A 32 -26.18 4.50 1.42
C PRO A 32 -27.17 3.56 0.71
N SER A 33 -27.71 3.98 -0.44
CA SER A 33 -28.61 3.13 -1.22
C SER A 33 -27.89 1.93 -1.82
N ASN A 34 -28.63 0.85 -2.13
CA ASN A 34 -28.09 -0.35 -2.79
C ASN A 34 -27.35 -0.02 -4.09
N ASP A 35 -27.86 0.95 -4.87
CA ASP A 35 -27.22 1.41 -6.10
C ASP A 35 -25.92 2.20 -5.85
N ALA A 36 -25.86 2.97 -4.76
CA ALA A 36 -24.63 3.65 -4.36
C ALA A 36 -23.57 2.63 -3.92
N VAL A 37 -23.95 1.64 -3.11
CA VAL A 37 -23.04 0.57 -2.67
C VAL A 37 -22.57 -0.28 -3.82
N THR A 38 -23.47 -0.72 -4.71
CA THR A 38 -23.11 -1.55 -5.87
C THR A 38 -22.11 -0.81 -6.77
N ARG A 39 -22.35 0.47 -7.06
CA ARG A 39 -21.40 1.30 -7.81
C ARG A 39 -20.09 1.51 -7.09
N ALA A 40 -20.11 1.73 -5.78
CA ALA A 40 -18.89 1.90 -5.00
C ALA A 40 -18.05 0.62 -5.01
N VAL A 41 -18.65 -0.57 -4.89
CA VAL A 41 -17.94 -1.86 -5.03
C VAL A 41 -17.27 -1.98 -6.41
N ASP A 42 -17.98 -1.65 -7.49
CA ASP A 42 -17.45 -1.74 -8.85
C ASP A 42 -16.33 -0.73 -9.11
N ASN A 43 -16.51 0.51 -8.66
CA ASN A 43 -15.48 1.55 -8.79
C ASN A 43 -14.24 1.20 -7.98
N PHE A 44 -14.41 0.74 -6.73
CA PHE A 44 -13.27 0.35 -5.89
C PHE A 44 -12.46 -0.76 -6.54
N ALA A 45 -13.14 -1.74 -7.17
CA ALA A 45 -12.46 -2.79 -7.89
C ALA A 45 -11.71 -2.29 -9.14
N ARG A 46 -12.30 -1.34 -9.88
CA ARG A 46 -11.66 -0.74 -11.06
C ARG A 46 -10.43 0.08 -10.70
N ASP A 47 -10.52 0.85 -9.62
CA ASP A 47 -9.43 1.69 -9.14
C ASP A 47 -8.31 0.78 -8.61
N ALA A 48 -8.66 -0.25 -7.83
CA ALA A 48 -7.70 -1.22 -7.33
C ALA A 48 -7.00 -2.02 -8.45
N ASP A 49 -7.71 -2.33 -9.54
CA ASP A 49 -7.13 -2.94 -10.72
C ASP A 49 -6.18 -1.98 -11.46
N THR A 50 -6.53 -0.71 -11.54
CA THR A 50 -5.71 0.32 -12.16
C THR A 50 -4.39 0.49 -11.41
N VAL A 51 -4.44 0.58 -10.09
CA VAL A 51 -3.23 0.62 -9.25
C VAL A 51 -2.43 -0.66 -9.43
N SER A 52 -3.06 -1.83 -9.34
CA SER A 52 -2.37 -3.12 -9.45
C SER A 52 -1.69 -3.32 -10.81
N ALA A 53 -2.36 -2.92 -11.89
CA ALA A 53 -1.80 -2.97 -13.24
C ALA A 53 -0.58 -2.06 -13.37
N ALA A 54 -0.66 -0.83 -12.86
CA ALA A 54 0.46 0.11 -12.87
C ALA A 54 1.65 -0.41 -12.07
N LEU A 55 1.45 -0.88 -10.83
CA LEU A 55 2.52 -1.42 -9.98
C LEU A 55 3.23 -2.63 -10.63
N ASN A 56 2.47 -3.47 -11.35
CA ASN A 56 3.03 -4.60 -12.08
C ASN A 56 3.76 -4.21 -13.37
N ASN A 57 3.49 -3.02 -13.92
CA ASN A 57 4.06 -2.53 -15.18
C ASN A 57 5.26 -1.59 -14.96
N LEU A 58 5.30 -0.81 -13.87
CA LEU A 58 6.39 0.12 -13.58
C LEU A 58 7.80 -0.48 -13.76
N PRO A 59 8.10 -1.70 -13.28
CA PRO A 59 9.40 -2.33 -13.48
C PRO A 59 9.81 -2.57 -14.95
N THR A 60 8.88 -2.57 -15.89
CA THR A 60 9.21 -2.81 -17.31
C THR A 60 9.45 -1.52 -18.09
N LEU A 61 9.25 -0.36 -17.46
CA LEU A 61 9.35 0.95 -18.09
C LEU A 61 10.75 1.53 -17.89
N THR A 62 11.28 2.15 -18.94
CA THR A 62 12.56 2.88 -18.92
C THR A 62 12.40 4.34 -19.35
N ASP A 63 11.34 4.67 -20.08
CA ASP A 63 11.03 6.03 -20.48
C ASP A 63 10.48 6.86 -19.30
N LYS A 64 11.04 8.05 -19.13
CA LYS A 64 10.69 8.95 -18.02
C LYS A 64 9.21 9.36 -18.03
N ASN A 65 8.67 9.68 -19.20
CA ASN A 65 7.29 10.15 -19.32
C ASN A 65 6.31 8.99 -19.10
N GLU A 66 6.63 7.79 -19.58
CA GLU A 66 5.83 6.59 -19.34
C GLU A 66 5.82 6.21 -17.85
N ILE A 67 6.96 6.27 -17.16
CA ILE A 67 7.04 6.03 -15.70
C ILE A 67 6.18 7.06 -14.97
N SER A 68 6.38 8.35 -15.26
CA SER A 68 5.66 9.44 -14.59
C SER A 68 4.15 9.33 -14.78
N THR A 69 3.72 9.06 -16.02
CA THR A 69 2.30 8.92 -16.38
C THR A 69 1.67 7.69 -15.75
N THR A 70 2.37 6.56 -15.77
CA THR A 70 1.90 5.29 -15.18
C THR A 70 1.73 5.43 -13.66
N ALA A 71 2.72 6.02 -12.98
CA ALA A 71 2.66 6.24 -11.55
C ALA A 71 1.59 7.29 -11.17
N ARG A 72 1.45 8.38 -11.95
CA ARG A 72 0.40 9.37 -11.71
C ARG A 72 -1.00 8.77 -11.88
N ARG A 73 -1.22 7.95 -12.92
CA ARG A 73 -2.49 7.24 -13.09
C ARG A 73 -2.83 6.34 -11.90
N ALA A 74 -1.83 5.65 -11.34
CA ALA A 74 -2.01 4.86 -10.14
C ALA A 74 -2.31 5.73 -8.91
N PHE A 75 -1.61 6.86 -8.77
CA PHE A 75 -1.83 7.81 -7.69
C PHE A 75 -3.28 8.35 -7.71
N ASP A 76 -3.76 8.75 -8.89
CA ASP A 76 -5.12 9.29 -9.05
C ASP A 76 -6.16 8.21 -8.70
N ALA A 77 -5.96 6.97 -9.18
CA ALA A 77 -6.85 5.85 -8.84
C ALA A 77 -6.84 5.53 -7.34
N GLU A 78 -5.67 5.43 -6.69
CA GLU A 78 -5.57 5.19 -5.24
C GLU A 78 -6.17 6.36 -4.43
N SER A 79 -6.11 7.59 -4.94
CA SER A 79 -6.76 8.74 -4.29
C SER A 79 -8.29 8.64 -4.39
N ASP A 80 -8.81 8.21 -5.54
CA ASP A 80 -10.24 8.01 -5.76
C ASP A 80 -10.83 6.83 -4.95
N GLU A 81 -10.00 5.87 -4.54
CA GLU A 81 -10.40 4.75 -3.66
C GLU A 81 -11.04 5.25 -2.35
N ASP A 82 -10.66 6.42 -1.81
CA ASP A 82 -11.24 6.97 -0.57
C ASP A 82 -12.73 7.33 -0.72
N ASN A 83 -13.15 7.79 -1.91
CA ASN A 83 -14.56 8.07 -2.20
C ASN A 83 -15.41 6.80 -2.09
N GLN A 84 -14.89 5.68 -2.62
CA GLN A 84 -15.59 4.39 -2.58
C GLN A 84 -15.56 3.81 -1.17
N ARG A 85 -14.40 3.87 -0.49
CA ARG A 85 -14.25 3.47 0.90
C ARG A 85 -15.28 4.16 1.79
N SER A 86 -15.47 5.47 1.66
CA SER A 86 -16.40 6.24 2.48
C SER A 86 -17.85 5.73 2.36
N VAL A 87 -18.32 5.48 1.13
CA VAL A 87 -19.65 4.91 0.87
C VAL A 87 -19.78 3.50 1.46
N LEU A 88 -18.78 2.64 1.25
CA LEU A 88 -18.82 1.26 1.72
C LEU A 88 -18.70 1.15 3.24
N ALA A 89 -17.89 1.99 3.88
CA ALA A 89 -17.79 2.07 5.33
C ALA A 89 -19.11 2.51 5.97
N ALA A 90 -19.78 3.50 5.38
CA ALA A 90 -21.10 3.93 5.84
C ALA A 90 -22.16 2.82 5.70
N ALA A 91 -22.09 2.00 4.65
CA ALA A 91 -23.01 0.88 4.42
C ALA A 91 -22.71 -0.34 5.30
N ALA A 92 -21.44 -0.69 5.48
CA ALA A 92 -21.00 -1.85 6.26
C ALA A 92 -21.19 -1.66 7.77
N GLY A 93 -21.20 -0.41 8.25
CA GLY A 93 -21.24 -0.11 9.68
C GLY A 93 -20.10 -0.81 10.42
N GLY A 94 -20.40 -1.29 11.65
CA GLY A 94 -19.39 -1.92 12.51
C GLY A 94 -18.73 -3.18 11.93
N ALA A 95 -19.39 -3.87 10.98
CA ALA A 95 -18.80 -5.03 10.31
C ALA A 95 -17.59 -4.64 9.43
N GLY A 96 -17.53 -3.39 8.96
CA GLY A 96 -16.47 -2.87 8.09
C GLY A 96 -15.31 -2.18 8.83
N ASP A 97 -15.41 -1.94 10.14
CA ASP A 97 -14.49 -1.06 10.89
C ASP A 97 -13.02 -1.45 10.74
N ARG A 98 -12.72 -2.74 10.89
CA ARG A 98 -11.34 -3.25 10.79
C ARG A 98 -10.74 -3.01 9.40
N SER A 99 -11.48 -3.38 8.37
CA SER A 99 -11.04 -3.25 6.97
C SER A 99 -10.91 -1.79 6.58
N ASN A 100 -11.88 -0.97 6.98
CA ASN A 100 -11.85 0.48 6.78
C ASN A 100 -10.61 1.11 7.44
N SER A 101 -10.31 0.74 8.69
CA SER A 101 -9.13 1.24 9.41
C SER A 101 -7.82 0.84 8.73
N LEU A 102 -7.71 -0.38 8.21
CA LEU A 102 -6.52 -0.82 7.48
C LEU A 102 -6.33 -0.03 6.18
N ILE A 103 -7.39 0.20 5.41
CA ILE A 103 -7.30 1.02 4.18
C ILE A 103 -6.78 2.42 4.55
N MET A 104 -7.46 3.12 5.46
CA MET A 104 -7.07 4.48 5.88
C MET A 104 -5.64 4.57 6.42
N ARG A 105 -5.20 3.55 7.16
CA ARG A 105 -3.86 3.52 7.76
C ARG A 105 -2.74 3.35 6.74
N PHE A 106 -2.96 2.57 5.68
CA PHE A 106 -1.90 2.17 4.76
C PHE A 106 -1.92 2.92 3.41
N THR A 107 -3.06 3.49 3.01
CA THR A 107 -3.17 4.31 1.79
C THR A 107 -2.16 5.47 1.73
N PRO A 108 -1.85 6.22 2.82
CA PRO A 108 -0.84 7.29 2.76
C PRO A 108 0.52 6.83 2.25
N ALA A 109 1.00 5.65 2.68
CA ALA A 109 2.28 5.12 2.22
C ALA A 109 2.27 4.73 0.73
N VAL A 110 1.11 4.32 0.21
CA VAL A 110 0.94 4.03 -1.22
C VAL A 110 0.97 5.32 -2.03
N LEU A 111 0.20 6.33 -1.60
CA LEU A 111 0.15 7.64 -2.26
C LEU A 111 1.51 8.34 -2.27
N ASP A 112 2.22 8.35 -1.14
CA ASP A 112 3.56 8.94 -1.03
C ASP A 112 4.55 8.27 -2.00
N GLY A 113 4.54 6.93 -2.06
CA GLY A 113 5.42 6.18 -2.95
C GLY A 113 5.09 6.39 -4.44
N LEU A 114 3.80 6.42 -4.79
CA LEU A 114 3.36 6.68 -6.16
C LEU A 114 3.66 8.11 -6.61
N ASP A 115 3.45 9.11 -5.74
CA ASP A 115 3.80 10.51 -6.04
C ASP A 115 5.31 10.70 -6.21
N ALA A 116 6.13 10.04 -5.36
CA ALA A 116 7.58 10.06 -5.50
C ALA A 116 8.05 9.49 -6.86
N ILE A 117 7.49 8.35 -7.29
CA ILE A 117 7.79 7.76 -8.61
C ILE A 117 7.31 8.69 -9.71
N ALA A 118 6.09 9.24 -9.60
CA ALA A 118 5.49 10.11 -10.61
C ALA A 118 6.28 11.41 -10.81
N ARG A 119 6.81 12.01 -9.75
CA ARG A 119 7.61 13.25 -9.82
C ARG A 119 9.00 13.02 -10.37
N ALA A 120 9.66 11.93 -9.98
CA ALA A 120 11.01 11.64 -10.42
C ALA A 120 11.02 11.12 -11.87
N GLY A 121 10.15 10.17 -12.18
CA GLY A 121 10.10 9.50 -13.47
C GLY A 121 11.36 8.68 -13.78
N THR A 122 11.99 8.09 -12.75
CA THR A 122 13.26 7.35 -12.90
C THR A 122 13.16 5.91 -12.39
N ILE A 123 14.04 5.04 -12.90
CA ILE A 123 14.19 3.67 -12.43
C ILE A 123 14.58 3.64 -10.95
N ASP A 124 15.48 4.52 -10.50
CA ASP A 124 15.89 4.61 -9.10
C ASP A 124 14.71 4.90 -8.16
N ALA A 125 13.80 5.78 -8.58
CA ALA A 125 12.59 6.07 -7.80
C ALA A 125 11.67 4.85 -7.73
N ILE A 126 11.56 4.05 -8.80
CA ILE A 126 10.82 2.79 -8.78
C ILE A 126 11.47 1.81 -7.80
N LEU A 127 12.79 1.60 -7.90
CA LEU A 127 13.54 0.69 -7.02
C LEU A 127 13.39 1.06 -5.54
N GLN A 128 13.41 2.36 -5.24
CA GLN A 128 13.31 2.87 -3.87
C GLN A 128 11.89 2.74 -3.28
N ASN A 129 10.86 3.06 -4.06
CA ASN A 129 9.51 3.25 -3.53
C ASN A 129 8.58 2.04 -3.74
N LEU A 130 8.71 1.31 -4.84
CA LEU A 130 7.81 0.20 -5.17
C LEU A 130 7.74 -0.88 -4.07
N PRO A 131 8.85 -1.31 -3.43
CA PRO A 131 8.77 -2.29 -2.33
C PRO A 131 7.96 -1.80 -1.13
N ALA A 132 8.00 -0.51 -0.82
CA ALA A 132 7.22 0.06 0.28
C ALA A 132 5.73 0.12 -0.07
N VAL A 133 5.41 0.53 -1.30
CA VAL A 133 4.03 0.54 -1.82
C VAL A 133 3.42 -0.86 -1.75
N GLU A 134 4.10 -1.88 -2.27
CA GLU A 134 3.58 -3.25 -2.27
C GLU A 134 3.46 -3.83 -0.85
N ARG A 135 4.38 -3.51 0.06
CA ARG A 135 4.33 -3.93 1.47
C ARG A 135 3.14 -3.34 2.21
N ALA A 136 2.77 -2.09 1.91
CA ALA A 136 1.58 -1.47 2.47
C ALA A 136 0.32 -2.10 1.86
N ARG A 137 0.30 -2.22 0.53
CA ARG A 137 -0.91 -2.55 -0.22
C ARG A 137 -1.30 -4.02 -0.18
N ASN A 138 -0.36 -4.94 -0.41
CA ASN A 138 -0.65 -6.36 -0.60
C ASN A 138 -1.27 -7.06 0.63
N PRO A 139 -0.68 -6.97 1.83
CA PRO A 139 -1.23 -7.64 3.01
C PRO A 139 -2.34 -6.85 3.70
N ASN A 140 -2.45 -5.53 3.48
CA ASN A 140 -3.37 -4.68 4.24
C ASN A 140 -4.53 -4.14 3.40
N ILE A 141 -4.24 -3.46 2.29
CA ILE A 141 -5.27 -2.73 1.52
C ILE A 141 -6.08 -3.70 0.66
N LEU A 142 -5.43 -4.50 -0.19
CA LEU A 142 -6.11 -5.42 -1.11
C LEU A 142 -7.14 -6.34 -0.44
N PRO A 143 -6.79 -7.10 0.62
CA PRO A 143 -7.78 -7.91 1.32
C PRO A 143 -8.86 -7.07 2.02
N SER A 144 -8.51 -5.87 2.49
CA SER A 144 -9.48 -4.98 3.16
C SER A 144 -10.49 -4.38 2.19
N ILE A 145 -10.12 -4.11 0.93
CA ILE A 145 -11.07 -3.68 -0.12
C ILE A 145 -12.15 -4.75 -0.30
N THR A 146 -11.73 -6.00 -0.49
CA THR A 146 -12.65 -7.14 -0.63
C THR A 146 -13.54 -7.28 0.62
N GLN A 147 -12.95 -7.27 1.81
CA GLN A 147 -13.68 -7.44 3.07
C GLN A 147 -14.68 -6.32 3.33
N LEU A 148 -14.28 -5.06 3.10
CA LEU A 148 -15.16 -3.91 3.28
C LEU A 148 -16.32 -3.94 2.28
N SER A 149 -16.03 -4.28 1.02
CA SER A 149 -17.04 -4.40 -0.03
C SER A 149 -18.05 -5.50 0.28
N ASN A 150 -17.61 -6.69 0.71
CA ASN A 150 -18.51 -7.76 1.12
C ASN A 150 -19.33 -7.38 2.36
N ALA A 151 -18.71 -6.77 3.38
CA ALA A 151 -19.44 -6.31 4.56
C ALA A 151 -20.56 -5.31 4.20
N ALA A 152 -20.31 -4.41 3.24
CA ALA A 152 -21.33 -3.48 2.76
C ALA A 152 -22.46 -4.16 1.97
N LEU A 153 -22.13 -5.14 1.12
CA LEU A 153 -23.12 -5.93 0.37
C LEU A 153 -24.00 -6.75 1.31
N ASP A 154 -23.39 -7.42 2.29
CA ASP A 154 -24.06 -8.25 3.29
C ASP A 154 -25.00 -7.41 4.17
N ALA A 155 -24.54 -6.22 4.62
CA ALA A 155 -25.35 -5.30 5.42
C ALA A 155 -26.61 -4.80 4.72
N LEU A 156 -26.64 -4.85 3.38
CA LEU A 156 -27.79 -4.47 2.55
C LEU A 156 -28.56 -5.68 1.97
N GLY A 157 -28.14 -6.91 2.29
CA GLY A 157 -28.75 -8.13 1.76
C GLY A 157 -28.59 -8.31 0.25
N ILE A 158 -27.54 -7.73 -0.35
CA ILE A 158 -27.25 -7.81 -1.79
C ILE A 158 -26.49 -9.11 -2.08
N ASN A 159 -27.20 -10.24 -2.06
CA ASN A 159 -26.60 -11.57 -2.15
C ASN A 159 -26.28 -12.04 -3.58
N ASN A 160 -26.68 -11.28 -4.60
CA ASN A 160 -26.42 -11.59 -6.02
C ASN A 160 -25.10 -11.01 -6.52
N LYS A 161 -24.28 -10.41 -5.65
CA LYS A 161 -22.99 -9.81 -5.97
C LYS A 161 -21.98 -10.22 -4.91
N GLN A 162 -20.74 -10.43 -5.34
CA GLN A 162 -19.60 -10.64 -4.45
C GLN A 162 -18.50 -9.66 -4.84
N ALA A 163 -17.76 -9.16 -3.84
CA ALA A 163 -16.61 -8.31 -4.10
C ALA A 163 -15.50 -9.11 -4.78
N LYS A 164 -14.75 -8.44 -5.65
CA LYS A 164 -13.59 -9.02 -6.32
C LYS A 164 -12.49 -9.34 -5.30
N ASN A 165 -11.83 -10.48 -5.47
CA ASN A 165 -10.57 -10.80 -4.81
C ASN A 165 -9.40 -10.27 -5.64
N PHE A 166 -8.44 -9.60 -4.99
CA PHE A 166 -7.27 -9.05 -5.67
C PHE A 166 -6.03 -9.90 -5.36
N PRO A 167 -5.32 -10.40 -6.39
CA PRO A 167 -4.03 -11.02 -6.18
C PRO A 167 -3.00 -9.96 -5.75
N PRO A 168 -1.98 -10.33 -4.95
CA PRO A 168 -0.87 -9.44 -4.65
C PRO A 168 -0.19 -8.93 -5.92
N THR A 169 0.24 -7.68 -5.93
CA THR A 169 1.13 -7.17 -6.97
C THR A 169 2.53 -7.74 -6.78
N THR A 170 3.26 -7.87 -7.88
CA THR A 170 4.58 -8.54 -7.94
C THR A 170 5.62 -7.69 -8.64
N GLY A 171 5.41 -6.38 -8.68
CA GLY A 171 6.30 -5.43 -9.33
C GLY A 171 7.72 -5.52 -8.77
N THR A 172 7.87 -5.62 -7.45
CA THR A 172 9.20 -5.77 -6.81
C THR A 172 9.93 -7.03 -7.27
N SER A 173 9.22 -8.14 -7.50
CA SER A 173 9.83 -9.39 -7.98
C SER A 173 10.42 -9.26 -9.39
N LYS A 174 9.93 -8.30 -10.19
CA LYS A 174 10.45 -8.01 -11.54
C LYS A 174 11.65 -7.07 -11.51
N LEU A 175 11.87 -6.32 -10.43
CA LEU A 175 13.02 -5.41 -10.29
C LEU A 175 14.37 -6.14 -10.29
N ALA A 176 14.41 -7.39 -9.79
CA ALA A 176 15.60 -8.22 -9.80
C ALA A 176 16.16 -8.48 -11.22
N GLN A 177 15.31 -8.38 -12.25
CA GLN A 177 15.73 -8.53 -13.65
C GLN A 177 16.35 -7.26 -14.23
N ILE A 178 16.05 -6.08 -13.67
CA ILE A 178 16.57 -4.78 -14.13
C ILE A 178 17.99 -4.56 -13.60
N GLY A 179 18.25 -4.93 -12.34
CA GLY A 179 19.57 -4.79 -11.72
C GLY A 179 20.63 -5.80 -12.21
N GLY A 180 20.20 -6.89 -12.84
CA GLY A 180 21.09 -7.97 -13.31
C GLY A 180 21.71 -7.75 -14.69
N ASN A 181 21.23 -6.78 -15.48
CA ASN A 181 21.67 -6.57 -16.87
C ASN A 181 22.67 -5.42 -17.05
N GLY A 182 23.22 -4.88 -15.94
CA GLY A 182 24.25 -3.83 -15.91
C GLY A 182 25.67 -4.33 -15.54
N GLY A 183 25.90 -5.64 -15.51
CA GLY A 183 27.17 -6.23 -15.08
C GLY A 183 28.14 -6.49 -16.23
N ASN A 184 28.84 -5.46 -16.71
CA ASN A 184 30.17 -5.64 -17.33
C ASN A 184 31.15 -4.58 -16.86
N GLY A 185 32.07 -4.98 -15.98
CA GLY A 185 33.40 -4.37 -15.82
C GLY A 185 33.63 -3.51 -14.57
N GLY A 186 34.11 -4.13 -13.48
CA GLY A 186 34.81 -3.38 -12.42
C GLY A 186 34.79 -4.03 -11.04
N ASN A 187 35.48 -5.15 -10.88
CA ASN A 187 35.72 -5.80 -9.59
C ASN A 187 36.98 -5.23 -8.90
N ASN A 188 37.00 -5.32 -7.56
CA ASN A 188 38.04 -4.98 -6.57
C ASN A 188 38.23 -3.48 -6.21
N ASN A 189 38.25 -3.05 -4.95
CA ASN A 189 38.69 -3.73 -3.73
C ASN A 189 38.14 -3.01 -2.46
N ASN A 190 37.73 -3.80 -1.45
CA ASN A 190 37.89 -3.65 0.02
C ASN A 190 38.03 -2.24 0.66
N ASN A 191 37.50 -1.92 1.84
CA ASN A 191 37.03 -2.72 2.96
C ASN A 191 36.26 -1.83 3.95
N ASN A 192 35.45 -2.49 4.79
CA ASN A 192 34.52 -1.97 5.78
C ASN A 192 35.21 -1.22 6.93
N ASN A 193 34.53 -0.21 7.47
CA ASN A 193 35.00 0.59 8.62
C ASN A 193 34.36 0.11 9.93
N ASN A 194 35.21 0.02 10.96
CA ASN A 194 34.94 0.25 12.38
C ASN A 194 34.35 -0.88 13.25
N ASP A 195 35.22 -1.50 14.06
CA ASP A 195 34.86 -2.02 15.38
C ASP A 195 35.99 -1.74 16.39
N GLY A 196 35.61 -1.28 17.58
CA GLY A 196 36.29 -1.56 18.85
C GLY A 196 37.57 -0.81 19.23
N GLY A 197 37.39 0.25 20.02
CA GLY A 197 38.05 0.38 21.33
C GLY A 197 39.59 0.46 21.39
N ARG A 198 40.09 1.68 21.63
CA ARG A 198 41.43 1.93 22.17
C ARG A 198 41.47 1.63 23.68
N ASP A 199 42.69 1.37 24.15
CA ASP A 199 43.16 1.27 25.56
C ASP A 199 43.06 -0.15 26.15
N ASN A 200 44.06 -0.76 26.81
CA ASN A 200 45.41 -0.38 27.19
C ASN A 200 46.23 -1.67 27.49
N ASN A 201 47.54 -1.52 27.46
CA ASN A 201 48.58 -2.53 27.44
C ASN A 201 48.72 -3.36 28.73
N ASN A 202 49.27 -4.55 28.56
CA ASN A 202 49.53 -5.59 29.55
C ASN A 202 50.73 -5.27 30.46
N ASN A 203 50.58 -5.70 31.73
CA ASN A 203 51.60 -6.38 32.55
C ASN A 203 52.72 -5.53 33.22
N ASP A 204 52.59 -5.29 34.53
CA ASP A 204 53.69 -5.46 35.51
C ASP A 204 53.18 -5.46 36.98
N GLY A 205 53.81 -6.26 37.85
CA GLY A 205 53.75 -6.11 39.31
C GLY A 205 52.86 -7.08 40.08
N GLY A 206 53.45 -8.14 40.64
CA GLY A 206 52.79 -9.15 41.46
C GLY A 206 52.59 -8.82 42.96
N ARG A 207 52.41 -9.91 43.74
CA ARG A 207 52.24 -10.00 45.22
C ARG A 207 50.84 -9.57 45.68
N ASP A 208 50.09 -10.23 46.57
CA ASP A 208 50.25 -11.32 47.54
C ASP A 208 48.82 -11.88 47.77
N ASN A 209 48.61 -13.20 47.77
CA ASN A 209 48.54 -14.06 48.96
C ASN A 209 47.19 -14.07 49.71
N ASN A 210 46.84 -15.28 50.14
CA ASN A 210 45.97 -15.66 51.25
C ASN A 210 44.47 -15.95 51.01
N ASN A 211 44.24 -17.23 50.74
CA ASN A 211 43.61 -18.21 51.64
C ASN A 211 42.13 -18.17 52.01
N ASN A 212 41.60 -19.40 51.94
CA ASN A 212 40.59 -20.04 52.77
C ASN A 212 39.13 -19.68 52.53
N ASN A 213 38.20 -20.58 52.74
CA ASN A 213 38.11 -22.04 52.75
C ASN A 213 36.61 -22.28 53.01
N ASP A 214 36.13 -23.46 52.61
CA ASP A 214 34.93 -24.12 53.13
C ASP A 214 33.52 -23.60 52.82
N GLY A 215 32.75 -24.50 52.19
CA GLY A 215 31.69 -25.15 52.96
C GLY A 215 30.24 -25.03 52.47
N GLY A 216 29.66 -26.17 52.08
CA GLY A 216 28.21 -26.44 52.20
C GLY A 216 27.42 -26.36 50.89
N ARG A 217 27.15 -27.47 50.19
CA ARG A 217 26.06 -28.46 50.40
C ARG A 217 24.63 -27.89 50.48
N ASN A 218 23.88 -28.16 49.40
CA ASN A 218 22.62 -28.91 49.36
C ASN A 218 21.35 -28.29 50.01
N ASN A 219 20.29 -28.04 49.23
CA ASN A 219 19.19 -29.00 48.98
C ASN A 219 17.81 -28.33 48.76
N ASN A 220 17.07 -28.88 47.79
CA ASN A 220 15.61 -28.99 47.60
C ASN A 220 14.63 -27.96 48.19
N ASN A 221 13.66 -27.57 47.35
CA ASN A 221 12.30 -27.40 47.82
C ASN A 221 11.28 -27.98 46.81
N ASP A 222 10.74 -29.15 47.17
CA ASP A 222 9.58 -29.78 46.57
C ASP A 222 8.31 -28.99 46.90
N ASN A 223 7.50 -28.61 45.91
CA ASN A 223 6.16 -28.08 46.17
C ASN A 223 5.10 -29.16 45.92
N ARG A 224 4.40 -29.52 47.00
CA ARG A 224 3.44 -30.62 47.08
C ARG A 224 2.06 -30.27 46.53
N ASN A 225 1.53 -31.30 45.89
CA ASN A 225 0.14 -31.66 45.64
C ASN A 225 -0.83 -31.41 46.83
N GLY A 226 -2.08 -31.05 46.54
CA GLY A 226 -3.17 -31.03 47.52
C GLY A 226 -4.53 -30.64 46.95
N ARG A 227 -5.34 -31.64 46.58
CA ARG A 227 -6.79 -31.53 46.32
C ARG A 227 -7.56 -31.54 47.65
N ASN A 228 -8.59 -30.70 47.75
CA ASN A 228 -9.99 -31.08 48.03
C ASN A 228 -10.90 -29.88 47.77
#